data_AF-A0A2V5M2R3-F1
#
_entry.id   AF-A0A2V5M2R3-F1
#
_cell.length_a   1.000
_cell.length_b   1.000
_cell.length_c   1.000
_cell.angle_alpha   90.00
_cell.angle_beta   90.00
_cell.angle_gamma   90.00
#
_symmetry.space_group_name_H-M   'P 1'
#
loop_
_entity.id
_entity.type
_entity.pdbx_description
1 polymer ?
#
loop_
_entity_poly.entity_id
_entity_poly.type
_entity_poly.pdbx_seq_one_letter_code
_entity_poly.pdbx_strand_id
1 'polypeptide(L)'
;MNAQIAEINTDDRAHVAEQVRGLGEWFHNINLSGVETAPEHFLGDFPRVKWERFQHAIPADLRGKSVLDIGCNGGFYSIEMKRRGADRVLGIDFDERYLAQAHFAADALALDIEFRKLSVYDVHKLGEQFDIVLF
;
A
#
# COMPACT_ATOMS: atom_id res chain seq x y z
N MET A 1 8.58 23.60 1.51
CA MET A 1 7.39 23.84 0.66
C MET A 1 6.34 22.88 1.17
N ASN A 2 5.38 23.37 1.94
CA ASN A 2 4.42 22.52 2.67
C ASN A 2 3.45 21.92 1.66
N ALA A 3 3.53 20.60 1.45
CA ALA A 3 2.46 19.84 0.83
C ALA A 3 1.30 19.84 1.82
N GLN A 4 0.40 20.80 1.65
CA GLN A 4 -0.88 20.84 2.33
C GLN A 4 -1.64 19.62 1.80
N ILE A 5 -1.72 18.55 2.62
CA ILE A 5 -2.59 17.41 2.33
C ILE A 5 -3.98 18.02 2.20
N ALA A 6 -4.54 18.00 1.00
CA ALA A 6 -5.91 18.47 0.79
C ALA A 6 -6.79 17.63 1.72
N GLU A 7 -7.44 18.27 2.69
CA GLU A 7 -8.47 17.61 3.48
C GLU A 7 -9.54 17.13 2.50
N ILE A 8 -9.65 15.82 2.36
CA ILE A 8 -10.73 15.18 1.62
C ILE A 8 -12.06 15.71 2.20
N ASN A 9 -12.95 16.24 1.35
CA ASN A 9 -14.23 16.74 1.83
C ASN A 9 -15.07 15.56 2.37
N THR A 10 -16.06 15.84 3.22
CA THR A 10 -16.91 14.82 3.85
C THR A 10 -17.57 13.88 2.84
N ASP A 11 -17.98 14.40 1.69
CA ASP A 11 -18.60 13.62 0.61
C ASP A 11 -17.62 12.61 -0.01
N ASP A 12 -16.37 13.02 -0.20
CA ASP A 12 -15.32 12.14 -0.72
C ASP A 12 -14.97 11.04 0.29
N ARG A 13 -14.93 11.34 1.59
CA ARG A 13 -14.74 10.31 2.64
C ARG A 13 -15.89 9.31 2.67
N ALA A 14 -17.13 9.76 2.50
CA ALA A 14 -18.29 8.87 2.46
C ALA A 14 -18.22 7.94 1.23
N HIS A 15 -17.81 8.48 0.08
CA HIS A 15 -17.59 7.71 -1.13
C HIS A 15 -16.48 6.65 -0.94
N VAL A 16 -15.32 7.06 -0.40
CA VAL A 16 -14.22 6.13 -0.09
C VAL A 16 -14.68 5.03 0.87
N ALA A 17 -15.41 5.37 1.93
CA ALA A 17 -15.93 4.39 2.88
C ALA A 17 -16.92 3.39 2.24
N GLU A 18 -17.73 3.83 1.28
CA GLU A 18 -18.61 2.93 0.53
C GLU A 18 -17.82 1.99 -0.38
N GLN A 19 -16.80 2.48 -1.08
CA GLN A 19 -15.93 1.64 -1.90
C GLN A 19 -15.14 0.63 -1.07
N VAL A 20 -14.62 1.03 0.10
CA VAL A 20 -13.97 0.11 1.07
C VAL A 20 -14.89 -1.05 1.42
N ARG A 21 -16.17 -0.78 1.75
CA ARG A 21 -17.16 -1.83 2.02
C ARG A 21 -17.46 -2.69 0.80
N GLY A 22 -17.57 -2.07 -0.38
CA GLY A 22 -17.88 -2.74 -1.64
C GLY A 22 -16.78 -3.73 -2.09
N LEU A 23 -15.53 -3.48 -1.71
CA LEU A 23 -14.38 -4.37 -1.99
C LEU A 23 -14.26 -5.55 -1.02
N GLY A 24 -15.21 -5.70 -0.09
CA GLY A 24 -15.29 -6.82 0.84
C GLY A 24 -14.44 -6.66 2.09
N GLU A 25 -14.09 -7.78 2.73
CA GLU A 25 -13.29 -7.78 3.96
C GLU A 25 -11.83 -7.44 3.65
N TRP A 26 -11.30 -6.46 4.37
CA TRP A 26 -9.89 -6.09 4.31
C TRP A 26 -9.11 -6.85 5.38
N PHE A 27 -8.03 -7.51 4.98
CA PHE A 27 -7.22 -8.30 5.91
C PHE A 27 -6.47 -7.42 6.93
N HIS A 28 -6.15 -6.19 6.55
CA HIS A 28 -5.43 -5.27 7.43
C HIS A 28 -5.91 -3.84 7.26
N ASN A 29 -5.57 -3.02 8.24
CA ASN A 29 -5.97 -1.64 8.27
C ASN A 29 -5.04 -0.76 7.41
N ILE A 30 -5.65 0.15 6.64
CA ILE A 30 -4.99 1.23 5.91
C ILE A 30 -5.82 2.50 6.14
N ASN A 31 -5.16 3.60 6.49
CA ASN A 31 -5.80 4.91 6.58
C ASN A 31 -5.81 5.57 5.19
N LEU A 32 -6.98 5.60 4.57
CA LEU A 32 -7.26 6.27 3.31
C LEU A 32 -7.76 7.69 3.59
N SER A 33 -6.88 8.52 4.13
CA SER A 33 -7.15 9.93 4.46
C SER A 33 -8.35 10.13 5.41
N GLY A 34 -8.34 9.38 6.50
CA GLY A 34 -9.36 9.42 7.55
C GLY A 34 -10.43 8.32 7.46
N VAL A 35 -10.40 7.48 6.41
CA VAL A 35 -11.21 6.25 6.33
C VAL A 35 -10.30 5.06 6.61
N GLU A 36 -10.59 4.33 7.69
CA GLU A 36 -9.88 3.10 8.07
C GLU A 36 -10.52 1.89 7.40
N THR A 37 -9.73 1.03 6.76
CA THR A 37 -10.25 -0.14 6.03
C THR A 37 -10.61 -1.32 6.92
N ALA A 38 -9.95 -1.47 8.07
CA ALA A 38 -10.19 -2.55 9.03
C ALA A 38 -9.96 -2.07 10.49
N PRO A 39 -10.73 -1.08 10.97
CA PRO A 39 -10.49 -0.44 12.28
C PRO A 39 -10.66 -1.40 13.48
N GLU A 40 -11.51 -2.41 13.35
CA GLU A 40 -11.84 -3.36 14.42
C GLU A 40 -11.14 -4.73 14.26
N HIS A 41 -10.04 -4.78 13.51
CA HIS A 41 -9.33 -6.03 13.26
C HIS A 41 -8.80 -6.64 14.57
N PHE A 42 -9.00 -7.96 14.79
CA PHE A 42 -8.70 -8.63 16.07
C PHE A 42 -7.22 -8.62 16.47
N LEU A 43 -6.30 -8.41 15.52
CA LEU A 43 -4.86 -8.22 15.77
C LEU A 43 -4.46 -6.73 15.94
N GLY A 44 -5.44 -5.83 15.98
CA GLY A 44 -5.23 -4.38 15.88
C GLY A 44 -4.63 -3.96 14.54
N ASP A 45 -4.02 -2.77 14.53
CA ASP A 45 -3.31 -2.22 13.38
C ASP A 45 -1.90 -2.82 13.22
N PHE A 46 -1.87 -4.13 12.98
CA PHE A 46 -0.61 -4.86 12.87
C PHE A 46 0.31 -4.39 11.73
N PRO A 47 -0.13 -3.93 10.53
CA PRO A 47 0.80 -3.46 9.53
C PRO A 47 1.52 -2.19 10.01
N ARG A 48 0.80 -1.22 10.60
CA ARG A 48 1.41 -0.02 11.17
C ARG A 48 2.32 -0.32 12.37
N VAL A 49 1.87 -1.18 13.29
CA VAL A 49 2.70 -1.58 14.45
C VAL A 49 3.99 -2.28 14.01
N LYS A 50 3.94 -3.12 12.96
CA LYS A 50 5.14 -3.72 12.38
C LYS A 50 6.01 -2.67 11.71
N TRP A 51 5.42 -1.83 10.86
CA TRP A 51 6.11 -0.74 10.17
C TRP A 51 6.89 0.14 11.14
N GLU A 52 6.25 0.63 12.21
CA GLU A 52 6.87 1.48 13.22
C GLU A 52 8.14 0.86 13.83
N ARG A 53 8.22 -0.48 13.90
CA ARG A 53 9.38 -1.21 14.44
C ARG A 53 10.55 -1.31 13.49
N PHE A 54 10.33 -1.43 12.17
CA PHE A 54 11.44 -1.68 11.22
C PHE A 54 11.68 -0.56 10.22
N GLN A 55 10.79 0.44 10.14
CA GLN A 55 10.87 1.51 9.15
C GLN A 55 12.17 2.33 9.20
N HIS A 56 12.91 2.28 10.31
CA HIS A 56 14.21 2.91 10.49
C HIS A 56 15.34 2.19 9.73
N ALA A 57 15.14 0.92 9.37
CA ALA A 57 16.08 0.13 8.57
C ALA A 57 15.97 0.44 7.07
N ILE A 58 14.94 1.18 6.66
CA ILE A 58 14.70 1.61 5.28
C ILE A 58 15.05 3.09 5.17
N PRO A 59 15.75 3.53 4.11
CA PRO A 59 16.05 4.94 3.91
C PRO A 59 14.78 5.80 3.95
N ALA A 60 14.86 6.96 4.61
CA ALA A 60 13.73 7.89 4.69
C ALA A 60 13.40 8.57 3.35
N ASP A 61 14.38 8.60 2.44
CA ASP A 61 14.27 9.15 1.09
C ASP A 61 14.59 8.05 0.08
N LEU A 62 13.61 7.72 -0.75
CA LEU A 62 13.69 6.68 -1.78
C LEU A 62 13.72 7.26 -3.19
N ARG A 63 13.92 8.56 -3.37
CA ARG A 63 14.03 9.16 -4.71
C ARG A 63 15.13 8.49 -5.53
N GLY A 64 14.83 8.18 -6.79
CA GLY A 64 15.74 7.42 -7.67
C GLY A 64 15.78 5.92 -7.38
N LYS A 65 14.94 5.40 -6.47
CA LYS A 65 14.92 3.97 -6.10
C LYS A 65 13.71 3.24 -6.64
N SER A 66 13.95 1.98 -6.97
CA SER A 66 12.94 0.99 -7.34
C SER A 66 12.68 0.02 -6.18
N VAL A 67 11.41 -0.31 -5.95
CA VAL A 67 10.96 -1.16 -4.84
C VAL A 67 10.09 -2.29 -5.36
N LEU A 68 10.34 -3.51 -4.86
CA LEU A 68 9.44 -4.66 -4.98
C LEU A 68 8.84 -5.01 -3.62
N ASP A 69 7.52 -5.11 -3.53
CA ASP A 69 6.77 -5.54 -2.34
C ASP A 69 6.10 -6.89 -2.61
N ILE A 70 6.64 -7.96 -2.03
CA ILE A 70 6.22 -9.34 -2.29
C ILE A 70 5.15 -9.77 -1.28
N GLY A 71 3.98 -10.18 -1.77
CA GLY A 71 2.82 -10.44 -0.91
C GLY A 71 2.21 -9.15 -0.40
N CYS A 72 2.01 -8.18 -1.29
CA CYS A 72 1.66 -6.81 -0.95
C CYS A 72 0.28 -6.68 -0.28
N ASN A 73 -0.59 -7.71 -0.37
CA ASN A 73 -1.94 -7.69 0.15
C ASN A 73 -2.67 -6.39 -0.28
N GLY A 74 -3.34 -5.65 0.61
CA GLY A 74 -3.95 -4.35 0.34
C GLY A 74 -2.98 -3.18 0.08
N GLY A 75 -1.67 -3.43 0.02
CA GLY A 75 -0.68 -2.45 -0.44
C GLY A 75 -0.10 -1.52 0.64
N PHE A 76 -0.30 -1.79 1.93
CA PHE A 76 0.18 -0.91 3.01
C PHE A 76 1.67 -0.54 2.87
N TYR A 77 2.56 -1.52 2.70
CA TYR A 77 4.00 -1.20 2.61
C TYR A 77 4.36 -0.55 1.28
N SER A 78 3.74 -0.97 0.17
CA SER A 78 3.86 -0.27 -1.12
C SER A 78 3.54 1.22 -1.01
N ILE A 79 2.48 1.57 -0.28
CA ILE A 79 2.09 2.97 0.03
C ILE A 79 3.19 3.68 0.82
N GLU A 80 3.73 3.06 1.87
CA GLU A 80 4.80 3.66 2.67
C GLU A 80 6.08 3.89 1.86
N MET A 81 6.41 2.99 0.93
CA MET A 81 7.54 3.17 0.00
C MET A 81 7.30 4.33 -0.96
N LYS A 82 6.09 4.45 -1.52
CA LYS A 82 5.75 5.57 -2.41
C LYS A 82 5.72 6.91 -1.67
N ARG A 83 5.23 6.95 -0.43
CA ARG A 83 5.26 8.14 0.45
C ARG A 83 6.69 8.62 0.75
N ARG A 84 7.67 7.72 0.77
CA ARG A 84 9.10 8.03 0.90
C ARG A 84 9.75 8.50 -0.41
N GLY A 85 8.99 8.58 -1.50
CA GLY A 85 9.45 9.14 -2.77
C GLY A 85 10.09 8.12 -3.71
N ALA A 86 9.85 6.82 -3.55
CA ALA A 86 10.30 5.82 -4.51
C ALA A 86 9.81 6.15 -5.93
N ASP A 87 10.72 6.17 -6.90
CA ASP A 87 10.39 6.47 -8.30
C ASP A 87 9.43 5.40 -8.84
N ARG A 88 9.70 4.13 -8.50
CA ARG A 88 8.88 2.98 -8.90
C ARG A 88 8.65 2.04 -7.73
N VAL A 89 7.39 1.62 -7.56
CA VAL A 89 6.98 0.58 -6.61
C VAL A 89 6.15 -0.43 -7.38
N LEU A 90 6.55 -1.70 -7.31
CA LEU A 90 5.78 -2.84 -7.80
C LEU A 90 5.37 -3.71 -6.60
N GLY A 91 4.07 -3.76 -6.32
CA GLY A 91 3.48 -4.74 -5.42
C GLY A 91 3.06 -6.00 -6.18
N ILE A 92 3.36 -7.17 -5.63
CA ILE A 92 2.86 -8.43 -6.16
C ILE A 92 2.08 -9.22 -5.11
N ASP A 93 0.99 -9.85 -5.55
CA ASP A 93 0.22 -10.79 -4.73
C ASP A 93 -0.40 -11.85 -5.66
N PHE A 94 -0.76 -13.01 -5.12
CA PHE A 94 -1.43 -14.06 -5.88
C PHE A 94 -2.96 -13.91 -5.86
N ASP A 95 -3.51 -13.23 -4.85
CA ASP A 95 -4.94 -13.06 -4.66
C ASP A 95 -5.44 -11.76 -5.33
N GLU A 96 -6.29 -11.91 -6.34
CA GLU A 96 -6.86 -10.78 -7.09
C GLU A 96 -7.70 -9.85 -6.22
N ARG A 97 -8.28 -10.35 -5.12
CA ARG A 97 -9.07 -9.52 -4.20
C ARG A 97 -8.19 -8.51 -3.49
N TYR A 98 -7.01 -8.95 -3.05
CA TYR A 98 -6.03 -8.06 -2.43
C TYR A 98 -5.48 -7.04 -3.41
N LEU A 99 -5.22 -7.45 -4.66
CA LEU A 99 -4.78 -6.50 -5.69
C LEU A 99 -5.85 -5.46 -6.01
N ALA A 100 -7.13 -5.83 -6.06
CA ALA A 100 -8.22 -4.87 -6.24
C ALA A 100 -8.28 -3.86 -5.08
N GLN A 101 -8.11 -4.33 -3.84
CA GLN A 101 -8.01 -3.47 -2.66
C GLN A 101 -6.77 -2.55 -2.71
N ALA A 102 -5.62 -3.08 -3.14
CA ALA A 102 -4.38 -2.32 -3.25
C ALA A 102 -4.45 -1.22 -4.32
N HIS A 103 -5.01 -1.53 -5.50
CA HIS A 103 -5.29 -0.54 -6.54
C HIS A 103 -6.17 0.58 -6.00
N PHE A 104 -7.28 0.25 -5.35
CA PHE A 104 -8.17 1.25 -4.77
C PHE A 104 -7.48 2.10 -3.69
N ALA A 105 -6.68 1.48 -2.82
CA ALA A 105 -5.95 2.19 -1.77
C ALA A 105 -4.95 3.20 -2.35
N ALA A 106 -4.21 2.81 -3.40
CA ALA A 106 -3.28 3.69 -4.10
C ALA A 106 -4.02 4.83 -4.82
N ASP A 107 -5.11 4.54 -5.52
CA ASP A 107 -5.94 5.52 -6.21
C ASP A 107 -6.55 6.54 -5.23
N ALA A 108 -7.12 6.07 -4.12
CA ALA A 108 -7.71 6.91 -3.08
C ALA A 108 -6.69 7.84 -2.41
N LEU A 109 -5.41 7.48 -2.44
CA LEU A 109 -4.29 8.28 -1.93
C LEU A 109 -3.54 9.06 -3.02
N ALA A 110 -3.99 8.97 -4.28
CA ALA A 110 -3.32 9.55 -5.46
C ALA A 110 -1.83 9.14 -5.57
N LEU A 111 -1.54 7.86 -5.32
CA LEU A 111 -0.20 7.29 -5.38
C LEU A 111 -0.04 6.41 -6.62
N ASP A 112 0.95 6.72 -7.44
CA ASP A 112 1.32 5.92 -8.62
C ASP A 112 2.11 4.67 -8.22
N ILE A 113 1.41 3.54 -8.09
CA ILE A 113 1.96 2.24 -7.67
C ILE A 113 1.52 1.15 -8.65
N GLU A 114 2.46 0.34 -9.12
CA GLU A 114 2.16 -0.83 -9.95
C GLU A 114 1.74 -2.01 -9.07
N PHE A 115 0.70 -2.73 -9.45
CA PHE A 115 0.32 -3.99 -8.84
C PHE A 115 0.19 -5.09 -9.90
N ARG A 116 0.71 -6.28 -9.60
CA ARG A 116 0.69 -7.41 -10.54
C ARG A 116 0.35 -8.72 -9.84
N LYS A 117 -0.55 -9.50 -10.46
CA LYS A 117 -0.80 -10.88 -10.04
C LYS A 117 0.43 -11.74 -10.29
N LEU A 118 1.10 -12.14 -9.24
CA LEU A 118 2.27 -13.01 -9.30
C LEU A 118 2.46 -13.76 -7.98
N SER A 119 2.71 -15.06 -8.07
CA SER A 119 3.10 -15.85 -6.90
C SER A 119 4.56 -15.58 -6.53
N VAL A 120 4.90 -15.63 -5.24
CA VAL A 120 6.30 -15.53 -4.78
C VAL A 120 7.22 -16.55 -5.47
N TYR A 121 6.71 -17.75 -5.76
CA TYR A 121 7.47 -18.80 -6.46
C TYR A 121 7.82 -18.41 -7.91
N ASP A 122 7.08 -17.46 -8.47
CA ASP A 122 7.19 -16.97 -9.83
C ASP A 122 7.91 -15.61 -9.93
N VAL A 123 8.45 -15.07 -8.83
CA VAL A 123 9.21 -13.79 -8.81
C VAL A 123 10.35 -13.78 -9.83
N HIS A 124 11.00 -14.94 -10.06
CA HIS A 124 12.04 -15.10 -11.07
C HIS A 124 11.59 -14.71 -12.48
N LYS A 125 10.28 -14.78 -12.79
CA LYS A 125 9.71 -14.40 -14.09
C LYS A 125 9.70 -12.90 -14.34
N LEU A 126 9.87 -12.06 -13.31
CA LEU A 126 9.99 -10.61 -13.48
C LEU A 126 11.22 -10.27 -14.32
N GLY A 127 12.35 -10.96 -14.12
CA GLY A 127 13.58 -10.69 -14.87
C GLY A 127 14.16 -9.29 -14.63
N GLU A 128 13.82 -8.67 -13.51
CA GLU A 128 14.14 -7.29 -13.15
C GLU A 128 14.96 -7.24 -11.85
N GLN A 129 15.73 -6.16 -11.65
CA GLN A 129 16.40 -5.85 -10.39
C GLN A 129 15.69 -4.68 -9.71
N PHE A 130 15.65 -4.72 -8.38
CA PHE A 130 15.09 -3.66 -7.55
C PHE A 130 16.13 -3.21 -6.52
N ASP A 131 16.15 -1.93 -6.18
CA ASP A 131 17.04 -1.41 -5.13
C ASP A 131 16.65 -1.92 -3.74
N ILE A 132 15.34 -2.12 -3.52
CA ILE A 132 14.77 -2.59 -2.25
C ILE A 132 13.73 -3.67 -2.54
N VAL A 133 13.77 -4.74 -1.74
CA VAL A 133 12.77 -5.81 -1.74
C VAL A 133 12.21 -5.97 -0.33
N LEU A 134 10.89 -5.90 -0.22
CA LEU A 134 10.14 -6.23 1.00
C LEU A 134 9.56 -7.65 0.85
N PHE A 135 9.79 -8.50 1.84
CA PHE A 135 9.33 -9.90 1.89
C PHE A 135 9.20 -10.38 3.33
#